data_AF-A0A7X0FUL6-F1
#
_entry.id   AF-A0A7X0FUL6-F1
#
_cell.length_a   1.000
_cell.length_b   1.000
_cell.length_c   1.000
_cell.angle_alpha   90.00
_cell.angle_beta   90.00
_cell.angle_gamma   90.00
#
_symmetry.space_group_name_H-M   'P 1'
#
loop_
_entity.id
_entity.type
_entity.pdbx_description
1 polymer ?
#
loop_
_entity_poly.entity_id
_entity_poly.type
_entity_poly.pdbx_seq_one_letter_code
_entity_poly.pdbx_strand_id
1 'polypeptide(L)'
;MSVLRRGAAAPRGSAATVVHAASPYGSRRLTLETDGEVTAAYLKDARDSVVGAVWVANHREAPRELDRSRLDAGLAPLLPESHVRHPAGRPALDPDALEVVWFEEGDGVALLEEGDLLLVIPGWSDMGRGIPGYARDATHQSPFAFPLDEGIEDFGPRVHQAREHWKRCLADGSWAEFQQSVLGHLLQRLGPSGHYWHDVGRQLAGGRPSMAPTVGVSERPARGDREFTVLSTVGMSRQRMPTVELYEDDVAPYGRIELAVASTLPSQRSGSIFPWLAQYPWRSVTWFAPGDVVKWYHEARTFPLGNGESSWEGVLLLDDPNRLAGPEAPGMTGLTLNGDAVRWLWLVPITGEEHRFAKSEGSDALIRRLAQQGRSWVVS
;
A
#
# COMPACT_ATOMS: atom_id res chain seq x y z
N MET A 1 -9.42 21.71 -19.89
CA MET A 1 -8.88 20.41 -20.32
C MET A 1 -9.87 19.36 -19.87
N SER A 2 -10.56 18.69 -20.82
CA SER A 2 -11.54 17.64 -20.49
C SER A 2 -10.77 16.33 -20.28
N VAL A 3 -10.83 15.77 -19.07
CA VAL A 3 -10.20 14.50 -18.66
C VAL A 3 -11.30 13.47 -18.39
N LEU A 4 -10.99 12.17 -18.49
CA LEU A 4 -11.87 11.11 -17.97
C LEU A 4 -12.21 11.44 -16.51
N ARG A 5 -13.50 11.64 -16.22
CA ARG A 5 -13.95 12.32 -15.00
C ARG A 5 -13.56 11.58 -13.72
N ARG A 6 -13.28 12.38 -12.68
CA ARG A 6 -13.32 11.98 -11.27
C ARG A 6 -14.78 12.02 -10.80
N GLY A 7 -15.34 10.93 -10.27
CA GLY A 7 -16.71 10.89 -9.75
C GLY A 7 -17.39 9.53 -9.87
N ALA A 8 -18.59 9.39 -9.31
CA ALA A 8 -19.40 8.18 -9.39
C ALA A 8 -19.65 7.78 -10.85
N ALA A 9 -19.67 6.45 -11.10
CA ALA A 9 -19.82 5.85 -12.41
C ALA A 9 -20.91 6.54 -13.27
N ALA A 10 -20.59 6.76 -14.55
CA ALA A 10 -21.50 7.31 -15.54
C ALA A 10 -22.81 6.50 -15.60
N PRO A 11 -23.94 7.10 -16.01
CA PRO A 11 -25.17 6.36 -16.22
C PRO A 11 -24.93 5.29 -17.28
N ARG A 12 -25.39 4.06 -17.02
CA ARG A 12 -25.22 2.87 -17.87
C ARG A 12 -25.72 3.10 -19.31
N GLY A 13 -24.86 3.61 -20.18
CA GLY A 13 -24.78 3.17 -21.57
C GLY A 13 -24.18 1.75 -21.61
N SER A 14 -24.35 1.02 -22.71
CA SER A 14 -24.04 -0.42 -22.87
C SER A 14 -22.55 -0.78 -22.83
N ALA A 15 -21.79 -0.28 -21.85
CA ALA A 15 -20.42 -0.69 -21.63
C ALA A 15 -20.39 -2.09 -21.02
N ALA A 16 -19.73 -3.03 -21.70
CA ALA A 16 -19.46 -4.37 -21.21
C ALA A 16 -18.16 -4.38 -20.40
N THR A 17 -18.18 -5.01 -19.24
CA THR A 17 -16.97 -5.25 -18.44
C THR A 17 -16.23 -6.45 -19.01
N VAL A 18 -14.99 -6.22 -19.46
CA VAL A 18 -14.08 -7.24 -20.00
C VAL A 18 -13.27 -7.88 -18.88
N VAL A 19 -12.76 -7.06 -17.95
CA VAL A 19 -11.98 -7.51 -16.78
C VAL A 19 -12.48 -6.79 -15.54
N HIS A 20 -12.58 -7.53 -14.43
CA HIS A 20 -12.88 -6.99 -13.12
C HIS A 20 -12.04 -7.72 -12.07
N ALA A 21 -11.07 -7.02 -11.47
CA ALA A 21 -10.16 -7.60 -10.49
C ALA A 21 -10.00 -6.68 -9.28
N ALA A 22 -10.04 -7.24 -8.08
CA ALA A 22 -9.70 -6.53 -6.86
C ALA A 22 -8.20 -6.68 -6.58
N SER A 23 -7.60 -5.63 -5.99
CA SER A 23 -6.25 -5.73 -5.43
C SER A 23 -6.20 -6.78 -4.32
N PRO A 24 -5.01 -7.37 -4.05
CA PRO A 24 -4.81 -8.31 -2.95
C PRO A 24 -5.19 -7.74 -1.57
N TYR A 25 -5.22 -6.41 -1.45
CA TYR A 25 -5.55 -5.65 -0.24
C TYR A 25 -6.98 -5.09 -0.23
N GLY A 26 -7.77 -5.33 -1.28
CA GLY A 26 -9.16 -4.88 -1.40
C GLY A 26 -9.36 -3.36 -1.42
N SER A 27 -8.29 -2.56 -1.42
CA SER A 27 -8.31 -1.10 -1.38
C SER A 27 -8.43 -0.47 -2.77
N ARG A 28 -8.00 -1.21 -3.79
CA ARG A 28 -8.14 -0.89 -5.22
C ARG A 28 -8.88 -1.95 -6.01
N ARG A 29 -9.42 -1.54 -7.15
CA ARG A 29 -10.07 -2.41 -8.13
C ARG A 29 -9.78 -1.95 -9.55
N LEU A 30 -9.37 -2.88 -10.40
CA LEU A 30 -9.27 -2.67 -11.85
C LEU A 30 -10.61 -3.02 -12.49
N THR A 31 -11.10 -2.15 -13.38
CA THR A 31 -12.18 -2.48 -14.31
C THR A 31 -11.74 -2.11 -15.72
N LEU A 32 -11.82 -3.07 -16.64
CA LEU A 32 -11.63 -2.86 -18.08
C LEU A 32 -13.02 -2.87 -18.72
N GLU A 33 -13.38 -1.79 -19.37
CA GLU A 33 -14.72 -1.59 -19.95
C GLU A 33 -14.59 -1.29 -21.45
N THR A 34 -15.50 -1.87 -22.23
CA THR A 34 -15.64 -1.58 -23.67
C THR A 34 -17.07 -1.22 -24.01
N ASP A 35 -17.25 -0.22 -24.86
CA ASP A 35 -18.56 0.12 -25.46
C ASP A 35 -18.71 -0.46 -26.88
N GLY A 36 -17.79 -1.33 -27.29
CA GLY A 36 -17.71 -1.89 -28.64
C GLY A 36 -16.93 -1.01 -29.62
N GLU A 37 -16.64 0.24 -29.27
CA GLU A 37 -15.90 1.18 -30.11
C GLU A 37 -14.54 1.54 -29.51
N VAL A 38 -14.47 1.62 -28.17
CA VAL A 38 -13.27 1.92 -27.40
C VAL A 38 -13.19 0.98 -26.20
N THR A 39 -11.97 0.59 -25.83
CA THR A 39 -11.69 0.00 -24.53
C THR A 39 -10.89 0.96 -23.66
N ALA A 40 -11.31 1.11 -22.40
CA ALA A 40 -10.62 1.90 -21.38
C ALA A 40 -10.52 1.12 -20.07
N ALA A 41 -9.43 1.34 -19.34
CA ALA A 41 -9.21 0.75 -18.03
C ALA A 41 -9.33 1.82 -16.94
N TYR A 42 -9.92 1.44 -15.82
CA TYR A 42 -10.14 2.30 -14.67
C TYR A 42 -9.63 1.61 -13.40
N LEU A 43 -8.78 2.31 -12.66
CA LEU A 43 -8.41 1.97 -11.30
C LEU A 43 -9.33 2.73 -10.35
N LYS A 44 -10.12 1.99 -9.57
CA LYS A 44 -11.12 2.51 -8.64
C LYS A 44 -10.68 2.26 -7.20
N ASP A 45 -11.04 3.16 -6.30
CA ASP A 45 -10.88 2.97 -4.86
C ASP A 45 -12.00 2.10 -4.25
N ALA A 46 -11.93 1.85 -2.94
CA ALA A 46 -12.95 1.08 -2.22
C ALA A 46 -14.37 1.72 -2.24
N ARG A 47 -14.48 3.01 -2.59
CA ARG A 47 -15.75 3.76 -2.74
C ARG A 47 -16.19 3.87 -4.20
N ASP A 48 -15.56 3.10 -5.10
CA ASP A 48 -15.83 3.10 -6.54
C ASP A 48 -15.47 4.41 -7.26
N SER A 49 -14.68 5.28 -6.62
CA SER A 49 -14.17 6.49 -7.27
C SER A 49 -12.98 6.17 -8.15
N VAL A 50 -12.98 6.66 -9.39
CA VAL A 50 -11.84 6.52 -10.31
C VAL A 50 -10.65 7.34 -9.77
N VAL A 51 -9.55 6.66 -9.50
CA VAL A 51 -8.28 7.26 -9.05
C VAL A 51 -7.22 7.27 -10.14
N GLY A 52 -7.30 6.33 -11.09
CA GLY A 52 -6.46 6.30 -12.29
C GLY A 52 -7.24 5.74 -13.47
N ALA A 53 -6.88 6.14 -14.69
CA ALA A 53 -7.49 5.63 -15.90
C ALA A 53 -6.50 5.63 -17.05
N VAL A 54 -6.76 4.79 -18.04
CA VAL A 54 -5.98 4.75 -19.28
C VAL A 54 -6.85 4.29 -20.45
N TRP A 55 -6.74 4.97 -21.59
CA TRP A 55 -7.26 4.49 -22.87
C TRP A 55 -6.42 3.27 -23.31
N VAL A 56 -7.08 2.21 -23.77
CA VAL A 56 -6.38 0.97 -24.14
C VAL A 56 -6.37 0.76 -25.65
N ALA A 57 -7.53 0.90 -26.30
CA ALA A 57 -7.67 0.62 -27.72
C ALA A 57 -8.87 1.31 -28.37
N ASN A 58 -8.74 1.61 -29.66
CA ASN A 58 -9.85 1.85 -30.57
C ASN A 58 -10.22 0.52 -31.25
N HIS A 59 -11.50 0.23 -31.37
CA HIS A 59 -12.05 -0.94 -32.10
C HIS A 59 -12.68 -0.56 -33.44
N ARG A 60 -12.60 0.72 -33.80
CA ARG A 60 -13.03 1.27 -35.09
C ARG A 60 -12.00 2.23 -35.62
N GLU A 61 -12.22 2.70 -36.84
CA GLU A 61 -11.39 3.70 -37.49
C GLU A 61 -11.19 4.93 -36.58
N ALA A 62 -9.93 5.27 -36.37
CA ALA A 62 -9.51 6.39 -35.56
C ALA A 62 -9.85 7.70 -36.27
N PRO A 63 -10.48 8.67 -35.59
CA PRO A 63 -10.77 9.94 -36.20
C PRO A 63 -9.48 10.74 -36.47
N ARG A 64 -9.55 11.73 -37.36
CA ARG A 64 -8.41 12.64 -37.58
C ARG A 64 -8.14 13.55 -36.38
N GLU A 65 -9.20 13.90 -35.66
CA GLU A 65 -9.17 14.77 -34.47
C GLU A 65 -9.98 14.14 -33.34
N LEU A 66 -9.70 14.58 -32.10
CA LEU A 66 -10.40 14.08 -30.92
C LEU A 66 -11.90 14.41 -30.99
N ASP A 67 -12.73 13.37 -30.95
CA ASP A 67 -14.18 13.53 -30.91
C ASP A 67 -14.64 14.01 -29.52
N ARG A 68 -14.91 15.31 -29.42
CA ARG A 68 -15.37 15.94 -28.18
C ARG A 68 -16.78 15.50 -27.78
N SER A 69 -17.62 15.06 -28.73
CA SER A 69 -19.00 14.70 -28.44
C SER A 69 -19.09 13.49 -27.49
N ARG A 70 -18.17 12.52 -27.63
CA ARG A 70 -18.05 11.37 -26.70
C ARG A 70 -17.72 11.83 -25.28
N LEU A 71 -16.75 12.73 -25.16
CA LEU A 71 -16.32 13.26 -23.86
C LEU A 71 -17.44 14.02 -23.17
N ASP A 72 -18.19 14.83 -23.94
CA ASP A 72 -19.34 15.57 -23.43
C ASP A 72 -20.48 14.64 -22.97
N ALA A 73 -20.61 13.48 -23.62
CA ALA A 73 -21.52 12.39 -23.23
C ALA A 73 -20.98 11.51 -22.09
N GLY A 74 -19.77 11.76 -21.59
CA GLY A 74 -19.14 10.97 -20.52
C GLY A 74 -18.63 9.59 -20.96
N LEU A 75 -18.44 9.38 -22.26
CA LEU A 75 -17.87 8.16 -22.84
C LEU A 75 -16.36 8.29 -23.02
N ALA A 76 -15.66 7.15 -23.08
CA ALA A 76 -14.25 7.13 -23.42
C ALA A 76 -14.04 7.62 -24.87
N PRO A 77 -13.03 8.46 -25.14
CA PRO A 77 -12.79 8.97 -26.48
C PRO A 77 -12.14 7.91 -27.38
N LEU A 78 -12.43 7.97 -28.67
CA LEU A 78 -11.53 7.42 -29.68
C LEU A 78 -10.30 8.33 -29.76
N LEU A 79 -9.10 7.76 -29.65
CA LEU A 79 -7.88 8.55 -29.88
C LEU A 79 -7.67 8.78 -31.38
N PRO A 80 -7.10 9.93 -31.79
CA PRO A 80 -6.88 10.23 -33.19
C PRO A 80 -5.91 9.27 -33.89
N GLU A 81 -5.96 9.18 -35.22
CA GLU A 81 -5.07 8.34 -36.03
C GLU A 81 -3.58 8.57 -35.73
N SER A 82 -3.21 9.80 -35.36
CA SER A 82 -1.84 10.17 -35.00
C SER A 82 -1.39 9.62 -33.64
N HIS A 83 -2.30 9.21 -32.77
CA HIS A 83 -2.02 8.80 -31.38
C HIS A 83 -2.18 7.29 -31.14
N VAL A 84 -2.55 6.52 -32.17
CA VAL A 84 -2.83 5.09 -32.04
C VAL A 84 -1.94 4.24 -32.95
N ARG A 85 -1.58 3.04 -32.49
CA ARG A 85 -0.83 2.06 -33.26
C ARG A 85 -1.67 1.40 -34.36
N HIS A 86 -2.99 1.33 -34.16
CA HIS A 86 -3.95 0.69 -35.07
C HIS A 86 -5.01 1.70 -35.56
N PRO A 87 -4.73 2.52 -36.60
CA PRO A 87 -5.68 3.52 -37.09
C PRO A 87 -7.00 2.95 -37.63
N ALA A 88 -7.01 1.72 -38.16
CA ALA A 88 -8.24 1.05 -38.58
C ALA A 88 -9.06 0.48 -37.39
N GLY A 89 -8.55 0.61 -36.16
CA GLY A 89 -9.01 -0.13 -34.99
C GLY A 89 -8.39 -1.53 -34.91
N ARG A 90 -8.41 -2.10 -33.71
CA ARG A 90 -8.05 -3.51 -33.46
C ARG A 90 -9.26 -4.34 -33.07
N PRO A 91 -9.23 -5.68 -33.27
CA PRO A 91 -10.26 -6.57 -32.72
C PRO A 91 -10.50 -6.35 -31.23
N ALA A 92 -11.69 -6.74 -30.76
CA ALA A 92 -12.01 -6.74 -29.34
C ALA A 92 -10.99 -7.60 -28.56
N LEU A 93 -10.65 -7.16 -27.35
CA LEU A 93 -9.73 -7.91 -26.49
C LEU A 93 -10.38 -9.23 -26.07
N ASP A 94 -9.61 -10.32 -26.13
CA ASP A 94 -10.04 -11.64 -25.66
C ASP A 94 -9.82 -11.73 -24.14
N PRO A 95 -10.87 -11.82 -23.30
CA PRO A 95 -10.72 -11.94 -21.86
C PRO A 95 -9.84 -13.12 -21.41
N ASP A 96 -9.84 -14.23 -22.16
CA ASP A 96 -9.09 -15.44 -21.80
C ASP A 96 -7.58 -15.29 -22.06
N ALA A 97 -7.18 -14.30 -22.86
CA ALA A 97 -5.78 -13.96 -23.12
C ALA A 97 -5.22 -12.92 -22.12
N LEU A 98 -6.03 -12.39 -21.21
CA LEU A 98 -5.65 -11.29 -20.32
C LEU A 98 -5.20 -11.79 -18.94
N GLU A 99 -4.07 -11.25 -18.44
CA GLU A 99 -3.55 -11.50 -17.10
C GLU A 99 -3.43 -10.19 -16.32
N VAL A 100 -4.09 -10.12 -15.15
CA VAL A 100 -3.96 -8.97 -14.23
C VAL A 100 -2.79 -9.20 -13.28
N VAL A 101 -1.86 -8.25 -13.23
CA VAL A 101 -0.74 -8.26 -12.29
C VAL A 101 -0.77 -6.99 -11.45
N TRP A 102 -1.04 -7.15 -10.15
CA TRP A 102 -0.95 -6.04 -9.18
C TRP A 102 0.50 -5.82 -8.80
N PHE A 103 0.92 -4.56 -8.64
CA PHE A 103 2.19 -4.26 -7.99
C PHE A 103 2.18 -4.74 -6.53
N GLU A 104 3.36 -4.93 -5.95
CA GLU A 104 3.50 -5.47 -4.58
C GLU A 104 2.83 -4.54 -3.55
N GLU A 105 2.93 -3.23 -3.78
CA GLU A 105 2.26 -2.18 -3.03
C GLU A 105 0.72 -2.26 -3.13
N GLY A 106 0.21 -2.87 -4.21
CA GLY A 106 -1.22 -3.11 -4.50
C GLY A 106 -2.03 -1.85 -4.78
N ASP A 107 -1.37 -0.72 -4.97
CA ASP A 107 -1.95 0.55 -5.38
C ASP A 107 -1.77 0.86 -6.87
N GLY A 108 -0.90 0.13 -7.58
CA GLY A 108 -0.76 0.12 -9.03
C GLY A 108 -1.03 -1.26 -9.66
N VAL A 109 -1.36 -1.28 -10.95
CA VAL A 109 -1.76 -2.51 -11.68
C VAL A 109 -1.29 -2.50 -13.12
N ALA A 110 -0.96 -3.69 -13.63
CA ALA A 110 -0.68 -3.97 -15.02
C ALA A 110 -1.66 -5.01 -15.58
N LEU A 111 -1.86 -4.95 -16.89
CA LEU A 111 -2.58 -5.97 -17.65
C LEU A 111 -1.66 -6.48 -18.76
N LEU A 112 -1.53 -7.79 -18.87
CA LEU A 112 -0.81 -8.44 -19.95
C LEU A 112 -1.83 -9.06 -20.91
N GLU A 113 -1.52 -9.08 -22.20
CA GLU A 113 -2.24 -9.81 -23.24
C GLU A 113 -1.27 -10.82 -23.85
N GLU A 114 -1.60 -12.11 -23.75
CA GLU A 114 -0.73 -13.23 -24.20
C GLU A 114 0.68 -13.20 -23.59
N GLY A 115 0.82 -12.62 -22.40
CA GLY A 115 2.10 -12.47 -21.69
C GLY A 115 2.87 -11.19 -22.00
N ASP A 116 2.42 -10.38 -22.98
CA ASP A 116 3.01 -9.09 -23.29
C ASP A 116 2.26 -7.95 -22.58
N LEU A 117 2.99 -6.94 -22.11
CA LEU A 117 2.40 -5.83 -21.36
C LEU A 117 1.47 -4.99 -22.25
N LEU A 118 0.18 -4.95 -21.91
CA LEU A 118 -0.85 -4.20 -22.64
C LEU A 118 -1.03 -2.80 -22.06
N LEU A 119 -1.10 -2.69 -20.74
CA LEU A 119 -1.23 -1.41 -20.04
C LEU A 119 -0.64 -1.45 -18.63
N VAL A 120 -0.36 -0.27 -18.09
CA VAL A 120 0.00 -0.04 -16.68
C VAL A 120 -0.74 1.19 -16.15
N ILE A 121 -1.37 1.07 -14.99
CA ILE A 121 -1.84 2.20 -14.19
C ILE A 121 -1.00 2.23 -12.91
N PRO A 122 0.06 3.06 -12.83
CA PRO A 122 0.87 3.16 -11.62
C PRO A 122 0.09 3.78 -10.45
N GLY A 123 0.56 3.55 -9.22
CA GLY A 123 -0.08 4.06 -8.00
C GLY A 123 -0.12 5.59 -7.91
N TRP A 124 0.70 6.27 -8.71
CA TRP A 124 0.80 7.71 -8.82
C TRP A 124 0.02 8.32 -10.00
N SER A 125 -0.70 7.53 -10.79
CA SER A 125 -1.61 8.09 -11.81
C SER A 125 -2.61 9.06 -11.17
N ASP A 126 -2.82 10.21 -11.82
CA ASP A 126 -3.74 11.25 -11.37
C ASP A 126 -4.41 11.93 -12.57
N MET A 127 -5.63 11.47 -12.89
CA MET A 127 -6.43 12.06 -13.98
C MET A 127 -6.75 13.53 -13.75
N GLY A 128 -6.83 13.98 -12.49
CA GLY A 128 -7.08 15.39 -12.15
C GLY A 128 -5.90 16.30 -12.47
N ARG A 129 -4.68 15.74 -12.53
CA ARG A 129 -3.46 16.42 -12.96
C ARG A 129 -3.08 16.13 -14.42
N GLY A 130 -3.89 15.35 -15.13
CA GLY A 130 -3.63 14.96 -16.52
C GLY A 130 -2.54 13.90 -16.65
N ILE A 131 -2.37 13.04 -15.64
CA ILE A 131 -1.39 11.96 -15.60
C ILE A 131 -2.16 10.62 -15.73
N PRO A 132 -2.42 10.14 -16.96
CA PRO A 132 -3.07 8.84 -17.18
C PRO A 132 -2.10 7.67 -16.90
N GLY A 133 -2.59 6.46 -17.09
CA GLY A 133 -1.72 5.30 -17.24
C GLY A 133 -1.07 5.21 -18.63
N TYR A 134 -0.36 4.09 -18.83
CA TYR A 134 0.40 3.76 -20.02
C TYR A 134 -0.30 2.65 -20.81
N ALA A 135 -0.33 2.76 -22.14
CA ALA A 135 -0.92 1.74 -23.01
C ALA A 135 -0.02 1.42 -24.20
N ARG A 136 0.08 0.14 -24.55
CA ARG A 136 0.92 -0.37 -25.64
C ARG A 136 0.54 0.19 -27.02
N ASP A 137 -0.76 0.43 -27.20
CA ASP A 137 -1.31 0.84 -28.50
C ASP A 137 -1.39 2.37 -28.64
N ALA A 138 -0.94 3.13 -27.64
CA ALA A 138 -0.76 4.58 -27.73
C ALA A 138 0.62 4.90 -28.33
N THR A 139 0.69 5.83 -29.28
CA THR A 139 1.95 6.21 -29.96
C THR A 139 2.46 7.59 -29.57
N HIS A 140 1.59 8.44 -29.00
CA HIS A 140 1.94 9.76 -28.48
C HIS A 140 1.23 10.03 -27.15
N GLN A 141 1.83 10.86 -26.31
CA GLN A 141 1.21 11.29 -25.06
C GLN A 141 -0.10 12.05 -25.32
N SER A 142 -1.13 11.69 -24.56
CA SER A 142 -2.41 12.38 -24.54
C SER A 142 -2.93 12.48 -23.11
N PRO A 143 -3.97 13.30 -22.84
CA PRO A 143 -4.63 13.30 -21.53
C PRO A 143 -5.29 11.97 -21.12
N PHE A 144 -5.30 10.96 -22.00
CA PHE A 144 -6.01 9.70 -21.79
C PHE A 144 -5.08 8.48 -21.74
N ALA A 145 -3.89 8.56 -22.32
CA ALA A 145 -2.88 7.51 -22.28
C ALA A 145 -1.50 8.08 -22.62
N PHE A 146 -0.48 7.54 -21.96
CA PHE A 146 0.91 7.66 -22.38
C PHE A 146 1.34 6.40 -23.15
N PRO A 147 2.25 6.52 -24.14
CA PRO A 147 2.81 5.36 -24.84
C PRO A 147 3.57 4.47 -23.86
N LEU A 148 3.23 3.18 -23.80
CA LEU A 148 3.92 2.24 -22.91
C LEU A 148 5.42 2.10 -23.24
N ASP A 149 5.80 2.26 -24.51
CA ASP A 149 7.20 2.21 -24.96
C ASP A 149 8.07 3.27 -24.26
N GLU A 150 7.51 4.40 -23.79
CA GLU A 150 8.24 5.43 -23.03
C GLU A 150 8.58 5.01 -21.59
N GLY A 151 7.90 4.01 -21.04
CA GLY A 151 8.09 3.54 -19.66
C GLY A 151 8.41 2.05 -19.54
N ILE A 152 8.60 1.35 -20.65
CA ILE A 152 8.73 -0.12 -20.66
C ILE A 152 9.99 -0.60 -19.94
N GLU A 153 11.09 0.16 -19.99
CA GLU A 153 12.34 -0.18 -19.31
C GLU A 153 12.18 -0.20 -17.78
N ASP A 154 11.30 0.66 -17.24
CA ASP A 154 11.00 0.72 -15.81
C ASP A 154 9.88 -0.26 -15.43
N PHE A 155 8.80 -0.31 -16.21
CA PHE A 155 7.63 -1.12 -15.87
C PHE A 155 7.83 -2.61 -16.13
N GLY A 156 8.55 -3.00 -17.18
CA GLY A 156 8.77 -4.40 -17.53
C GLY A 156 9.35 -5.20 -16.36
N PRO A 157 10.52 -4.81 -15.81
CA PRO A 157 11.10 -5.46 -14.65
C PRO A 157 10.18 -5.44 -13.43
N ARG A 158 9.49 -4.32 -13.17
CA ARG A 158 8.60 -4.17 -12.01
C ARG A 158 7.38 -5.10 -12.08
N VAL A 159 6.75 -5.23 -13.25
CA VAL A 159 5.63 -6.15 -13.48
C VAL A 159 6.08 -7.59 -13.31
N HIS A 160 7.24 -7.95 -13.86
CA HIS A 160 7.80 -9.29 -13.69
C HIS A 160 8.09 -9.62 -12.21
N GLN A 161 8.72 -8.70 -11.48
CA GLN A 161 8.98 -8.86 -10.04
C GLN A 161 7.69 -9.02 -9.24
N ALA A 162 6.66 -8.23 -9.55
CA ALA A 162 5.36 -8.33 -8.90
C ALA A 162 4.68 -9.69 -9.17
N ARG A 163 4.74 -10.17 -10.42
CA ARG A 163 4.21 -11.49 -10.81
C ARG A 163 4.87 -12.63 -10.02
N GLU A 164 6.21 -12.63 -9.96
CA GLU A 164 6.96 -13.62 -9.20
C GLU A 164 6.77 -13.48 -7.68
N HIS A 165 6.58 -12.26 -7.18
CA HIS A 165 6.21 -12.02 -5.78
C HIS A 165 4.89 -12.70 -5.42
N TRP A 166 3.82 -12.43 -6.17
CA TRP A 166 2.50 -13.01 -5.87
C TRP A 166 2.49 -14.53 -6.03
N LYS A 167 3.18 -15.07 -7.03
CA LYS A 167 3.38 -16.50 -7.18
C LYS A 167 4.04 -17.13 -5.94
N ARG A 168 5.09 -16.51 -5.41
CA ARG A 168 5.75 -16.96 -4.16
C ARG A 168 4.83 -16.81 -2.94
N CYS A 169 4.07 -15.71 -2.85
CA CYS A 169 3.13 -15.48 -1.76
C CYS A 169 2.00 -16.51 -1.71
N LEU A 170 1.57 -17.00 -2.87
CA LEU A 170 0.49 -17.99 -3.02
C LEU A 170 0.99 -19.44 -2.94
N ALA A 171 2.29 -19.69 -2.98
CA ALA A 171 2.85 -21.03 -2.87
C ALA A 171 2.59 -21.63 -1.47
N ASP A 172 2.32 -22.94 -1.43
CA ASP A 172 2.11 -23.69 -0.19
C ASP A 172 3.34 -23.58 0.72
N GLY A 173 3.12 -23.40 2.03
CA GLY A 173 4.19 -23.28 3.02
C GLY A 173 4.95 -21.95 3.03
N SER A 174 4.77 -21.09 2.02
CA SER A 174 5.50 -19.82 1.89
C SER A 174 5.36 -18.88 3.10
N TRP A 175 4.20 -18.88 3.76
CA TRP A 175 4.00 -18.13 5.01
C TRP A 175 4.82 -18.70 6.17
N ALA A 176 4.83 -20.03 6.33
CA ALA A 176 5.54 -20.68 7.42
C ALA A 176 7.06 -20.45 7.30
N GLU A 177 7.59 -20.52 6.09
CA GLU A 177 9.01 -20.21 5.81
C GLU A 177 9.36 -18.76 6.14
N PHE A 178 8.53 -17.81 5.68
CA PHE A 178 8.69 -16.39 6.00
C PHE A 178 8.64 -16.16 7.51
N GLN A 179 7.62 -16.70 8.18
CA GLN A 179 7.42 -16.60 9.62
C GLN A 179 8.63 -17.14 10.37
N GLN A 180 9.16 -18.31 9.98
CA GLN A 180 10.34 -18.91 10.61
C GLN A 180 11.58 -18.01 10.49
N SER A 181 11.78 -17.37 9.32
CA SER A 181 12.89 -16.43 9.12
C SER A 181 12.81 -15.22 10.06
N VAL A 182 11.64 -14.57 10.14
CA VAL A 182 11.44 -13.42 11.04
C VAL A 182 11.56 -13.84 12.52
N LEU A 183 10.95 -14.96 12.91
CA LEU A 183 11.04 -15.45 14.29
C LEU A 183 12.46 -15.86 14.68
N GLY A 184 13.25 -16.38 13.74
CA GLY A 184 14.67 -16.69 13.91
C GLY A 184 15.51 -15.43 14.13
N HIS A 185 15.27 -14.37 13.34
CA HIS A 185 15.88 -13.06 13.55
C HIS A 185 15.55 -12.51 14.95
N LEU A 186 14.27 -12.54 15.33
CA LEU A 186 13.83 -12.07 16.64
C LEU A 186 14.40 -12.92 17.79
N LEU A 187 14.59 -14.22 17.60
CA LEU A 187 15.25 -15.09 18.58
C LEU A 187 16.70 -14.65 18.82
N GLN A 188 17.44 -14.31 17.76
CA GLN A 188 18.82 -13.84 17.86
C GLN A 188 18.92 -12.46 18.53
N ARG A 189 17.97 -11.55 18.26
CA ARG A 189 18.00 -10.17 18.77
C ARG A 189 17.40 -10.01 20.17
N LEU A 190 16.33 -10.74 20.48
CA LEU A 190 15.50 -10.51 21.68
C LEU A 190 15.38 -11.74 22.60
N GLY A 191 15.79 -12.91 22.13
CA GLY A 191 15.70 -14.17 22.85
C GLY A 191 14.40 -14.96 22.60
N PRO A 192 14.14 -15.99 23.43
CA PRO A 192 13.01 -16.91 23.28
C PRO A 192 11.65 -16.21 23.19
N SER A 193 10.72 -16.84 22.49
CA SER A 193 9.35 -16.32 22.32
C SER A 193 8.48 -16.61 23.53
N GLY A 194 7.53 -15.71 23.80
CA GLY A 194 6.33 -15.96 24.58
C GLY A 194 5.19 -16.39 23.67
N HIS A 195 4.04 -15.72 23.78
CA HIS A 195 2.88 -15.93 22.93
C HIS A 195 3.09 -15.48 21.48
N TYR A 196 2.32 -16.08 20.59
CA TYR A 196 2.20 -15.65 19.19
C TYR A 196 0.72 -15.57 18.82
N TRP A 197 0.31 -14.43 18.28
CA TRP A 197 -1.04 -14.22 17.77
C TRP A 197 -1.00 -14.21 16.25
N HIS A 198 -1.75 -15.10 15.61
CA HIS A 198 -1.79 -15.23 14.17
C HIS A 198 -2.86 -14.33 13.55
N ASP A 199 -2.52 -13.67 12.45
CA ASP A 199 -3.43 -12.92 11.58
C ASP A 199 -4.29 -11.86 12.30
N VAL A 200 -3.58 -10.98 13.00
CA VAL A 200 -4.18 -9.83 13.65
C VAL A 200 -4.74 -8.86 12.61
N GLY A 201 -5.89 -8.26 12.92
CA GLY A 201 -6.53 -7.28 12.03
C GLY A 201 -7.45 -7.87 10.95
N ARG A 202 -7.43 -9.19 10.67
CA ARG A 202 -8.34 -9.83 9.68
C ARG A 202 -9.81 -9.43 9.83
N GLN A 203 -10.31 -9.31 11.05
CA GLN A 203 -11.69 -8.92 11.32
C GLN A 203 -11.99 -7.49 10.87
N LEU A 204 -11.02 -6.58 10.95
CA LEU A 204 -11.14 -5.19 10.49
C LEU A 204 -11.08 -5.08 8.95
N ALA A 205 -10.64 -6.13 8.26
CA ALA A 205 -10.73 -6.28 6.81
C ALA A 205 -12.01 -7.03 6.36
N GLY A 206 -13.03 -7.13 7.22
CA GLY A 206 -14.31 -7.77 6.90
C GLY A 206 -14.23 -9.29 6.78
N GLY A 207 -13.20 -9.92 7.36
CA GLY A 207 -13.11 -11.38 7.48
C GLY A 207 -12.86 -12.15 6.18
N ARG A 208 -12.53 -11.46 5.08
CA ARG A 208 -12.32 -12.11 3.78
C ARG A 208 -11.01 -12.92 3.77
N PRO A 209 -11.06 -14.24 3.54
CA PRO A 209 -9.90 -15.12 3.75
C PRO A 209 -8.76 -14.95 2.73
N SER A 210 -8.97 -14.23 1.62
CA SER A 210 -8.01 -14.06 0.54
C SER A 210 -7.32 -12.70 0.49
N MET A 211 -7.56 -11.81 1.47
CA MET A 211 -6.94 -10.49 1.49
C MET A 211 -5.63 -10.50 2.27
N ALA A 212 -4.53 -10.18 1.58
CA ALA A 212 -3.26 -9.86 2.20
C ALA A 212 -3.34 -8.49 2.91
N PRO A 213 -2.34 -8.11 3.73
CA PRO A 213 -1.32 -8.98 4.29
C PRO A 213 -1.84 -9.76 5.51
N THR A 214 -1.45 -11.03 5.59
CA THR A 214 -1.46 -11.77 6.85
C THR A 214 -0.38 -11.20 7.75
N VAL A 215 -0.74 -10.79 8.96
CA VAL A 215 0.21 -10.26 9.95
C VAL A 215 0.02 -10.96 11.28
N GLY A 216 1.07 -11.57 11.82
CA GLY A 216 1.10 -12.04 13.20
C GLY A 216 1.68 -11.01 14.16
N VAL A 217 1.56 -11.28 15.45
CA VAL A 217 2.26 -10.57 16.53
C VAL A 217 3.02 -11.58 17.35
N SER A 218 4.31 -11.32 17.56
CA SER A 218 5.15 -12.13 18.43
C SER A 218 5.45 -11.42 19.74
N GLU A 219 5.51 -12.19 20.82
CA GLU A 219 5.94 -11.71 22.13
C GLU A 219 7.37 -12.16 22.44
N ARG A 220 8.17 -11.22 22.98
CA ARG A 220 9.47 -11.47 23.58
C ARG A 220 9.46 -10.97 25.02
N PRO A 221 9.16 -11.84 26.00
CA PRO A 221 9.00 -11.46 27.40
C PRO A 221 10.25 -10.77 27.96
N ALA A 222 10.07 -10.02 29.05
CA ALA A 222 11.17 -9.51 29.87
C ALA A 222 12.11 -10.66 30.27
N ARG A 223 13.43 -10.43 30.16
CA ARG A 223 14.44 -11.45 30.43
C ARG A 223 15.80 -10.83 30.72
N GLY A 224 16.51 -11.40 31.68
CA GLY A 224 17.86 -10.96 32.02
C GLY A 224 17.82 -9.54 32.60
N ASP A 225 18.57 -8.64 31.98
CA ASP A 225 18.61 -7.21 32.24
C ASP A 225 17.47 -6.41 31.58
N ARG A 226 16.73 -7.02 30.65
CA ARG A 226 15.57 -6.39 30.00
C ARG A 226 14.30 -6.57 30.83
N GLU A 227 13.86 -5.51 31.49
CA GLU A 227 12.68 -5.50 32.39
C GLU A 227 11.33 -5.32 31.69
N PHE A 228 11.30 -5.21 30.35
CA PHE A 228 10.08 -4.99 29.57
C PHE A 228 9.88 -6.07 28.51
N THR A 229 8.63 -6.29 28.13
CA THR A 229 8.27 -7.16 26.99
C THR A 229 8.37 -6.37 25.69
N VAL A 230 8.87 -7.01 24.63
CA VAL A 230 8.75 -6.49 23.26
C VAL A 230 7.68 -7.28 22.54
N LEU A 231 6.66 -6.58 22.03
CA LEU A 231 5.71 -7.12 21.07
C LEU A 231 6.03 -6.56 19.70
N SER A 232 5.98 -7.40 18.67
CA SER A 232 6.27 -6.95 17.32
C SER A 232 5.44 -7.67 16.27
N THR A 233 5.16 -7.00 15.16
CA THR A 233 4.51 -7.65 14.01
C THR A 233 5.47 -8.64 13.35
N VAL A 234 4.86 -9.60 12.67
CA VAL A 234 5.50 -10.56 11.77
C VAL A 234 4.62 -10.65 10.53
N GLY A 235 5.07 -10.11 9.39
CA GLY A 235 4.33 -10.20 8.13
C GLY A 235 4.06 -8.88 7.45
N MET A 236 4.22 -7.74 8.12
CA MET A 236 4.08 -6.45 7.44
C MET A 236 5.15 -6.29 6.37
N SER A 237 6.38 -6.72 6.65
CA SER A 237 7.49 -6.59 5.71
C SER A 237 7.40 -7.52 4.51
N ARG A 238 6.47 -8.50 4.55
CA ARG A 238 6.20 -9.41 3.43
C ARG A 238 5.62 -8.68 2.22
N GLN A 239 5.11 -7.47 2.42
CA GLN A 239 4.59 -6.61 1.36
C GLN A 239 5.35 -5.28 1.35
N ARG A 240 5.37 -4.62 0.20
CA ARG A 240 5.86 -3.26 0.07
C ARG A 240 4.81 -2.25 0.52
N MET A 241 5.29 -1.15 1.11
CA MET A 241 4.47 -0.04 1.58
C MET A 241 3.89 0.74 0.39
N PRO A 242 2.56 0.97 0.34
CA PRO A 242 1.94 1.75 -0.72
C PRO A 242 2.43 3.19 -0.79
N THR A 243 2.34 3.82 -1.95
CA THR A 243 2.59 5.27 -2.15
C THR A 243 3.99 5.79 -1.83
N VAL A 244 4.93 4.97 -1.36
CA VAL A 244 6.31 5.42 -1.01
C VAL A 244 6.98 6.10 -2.19
N GLU A 245 6.78 5.58 -3.40
CA GLU A 245 7.34 6.12 -4.65
C GLU A 245 6.84 7.53 -5.02
N LEU A 246 5.79 8.03 -4.37
CA LEU A 246 5.35 9.43 -4.53
C LEU A 246 6.21 10.42 -3.74
N TYR A 247 7.00 9.93 -2.78
CA TYR A 247 7.72 10.75 -1.81
C TYR A 247 9.23 10.50 -1.83
N GLU A 248 9.67 9.31 -2.26
CA GLU A 248 11.06 8.88 -2.21
C GLU A 248 11.53 8.37 -3.57
N ASP A 249 12.67 8.90 -4.05
CA ASP A 249 13.32 8.41 -5.27
C ASP A 249 13.93 7.01 -5.06
N ASP A 250 14.55 6.78 -3.89
CA ASP A 250 15.01 5.46 -3.45
C ASP A 250 14.02 4.86 -2.45
N VAL A 251 13.16 3.99 -2.95
CA VAL A 251 12.10 3.36 -2.15
C VAL A 251 12.61 2.20 -1.28
N ALA A 252 13.78 1.63 -1.57
CA ALA A 252 14.24 0.40 -0.92
C ALA A 252 14.36 0.51 0.62
N PRO A 253 14.82 1.64 1.21
CA PRO A 253 14.92 1.82 2.66
C PRO A 253 13.58 2.00 3.39
N TYR A 254 12.49 2.21 2.65
CA TYR A 254 11.17 2.55 3.19
C TYR A 254 10.08 1.55 2.77
N GLY A 255 10.38 0.70 1.78
CA GLY A 255 9.43 -0.24 1.21
C GLY A 255 8.97 -1.30 2.20
N ARG A 256 9.78 -1.70 3.19
CA ARG A 256 9.45 -2.83 4.08
C ARG A 256 9.64 -2.47 5.55
N ILE A 257 8.58 -2.62 6.34
CA ILE A 257 8.63 -2.33 7.77
C ILE A 257 7.96 -3.41 8.61
N GLU A 258 8.35 -3.50 9.87
CA GLU A 258 7.61 -4.14 10.96
C GLU A 258 7.39 -3.12 12.09
N LEU A 259 6.32 -3.29 12.85
CA LEU A 259 6.00 -2.46 14.02
C LEU A 259 6.45 -3.17 15.30
N ALA A 260 6.89 -2.40 16.30
CA ALA A 260 7.25 -2.92 17.62
C ALA A 260 6.78 -2.00 18.75
N VAL A 261 6.47 -2.57 19.92
CA VAL A 261 6.24 -1.82 21.16
C VAL A 261 6.98 -2.49 22.31
N ALA A 262 7.71 -1.70 23.09
CA ALA A 262 8.26 -2.11 24.37
C ALA A 262 7.31 -1.70 25.49
N SER A 263 6.94 -2.63 26.38
CA SER A 263 5.94 -2.36 27.41
C SER A 263 6.13 -3.22 28.66
N THR A 264 5.84 -2.64 29.82
CA THR A 264 5.65 -3.37 31.10
C THR A 264 4.17 -3.68 31.38
N LEU A 265 3.25 -3.20 30.54
CA LEU A 265 1.83 -3.57 30.60
C LEU A 265 1.62 -5.04 30.20
N PRO A 266 0.50 -5.68 30.61
CA PRO A 266 0.16 -7.02 30.15
C PRO A 266 0.15 -7.14 28.63
N SER A 267 0.79 -8.18 28.10
CA SER A 267 1.02 -8.37 26.67
C SER A 267 -0.26 -8.40 25.84
N GLN A 268 -1.34 -8.97 26.36
CA GLN A 268 -2.64 -8.95 25.68
C GLN A 268 -3.20 -7.53 25.51
N ARG A 269 -2.98 -6.65 26.49
CA ARG A 269 -3.38 -5.24 26.41
C ARG A 269 -2.52 -4.51 25.38
N SER A 270 -1.20 -4.57 25.53
CA SER A 270 -0.26 -3.91 24.61
C SER A 270 -0.43 -4.40 23.17
N GLY A 271 -0.63 -5.70 22.97
CA GLY A 271 -0.78 -6.33 21.66
C GLY A 271 -2.05 -5.91 20.92
N SER A 272 -3.07 -5.41 21.62
CA SER A 272 -4.32 -4.94 20.99
C SER A 272 -4.16 -3.66 20.15
N ILE A 273 -2.99 -3.02 20.18
CA ILE A 273 -2.64 -1.92 19.26
C ILE A 273 -2.43 -2.40 17.81
N PHE A 274 -1.90 -3.61 17.62
CA PHE A 274 -1.50 -4.08 16.29
C PHE A 274 -2.65 -4.36 15.33
N PRO A 275 -3.80 -4.94 15.73
CA PRO A 275 -4.94 -5.08 14.82
C PRO A 275 -5.32 -3.77 14.11
N TRP A 276 -5.17 -2.62 14.79
CA TRP A 276 -5.46 -1.32 14.20
C TRP A 276 -4.41 -0.88 13.17
N LEU A 277 -3.12 -1.00 13.48
CA LEU A 277 -2.03 -0.45 12.67
C LEU A 277 -1.53 -1.42 11.58
N ALA A 278 -1.53 -2.72 11.86
CA ALA A 278 -0.84 -3.73 11.05
C ALA A 278 -1.34 -3.82 9.60
N GLN A 279 -2.61 -3.51 9.34
CA GLN A 279 -3.20 -3.52 8.00
C GLN A 279 -3.51 -2.11 7.47
N TYR A 280 -3.26 -1.07 8.28
CA TYR A 280 -3.64 0.29 7.96
C TYR A 280 -3.03 0.81 6.66
N PRO A 281 -1.71 0.65 6.39
CA PRO A 281 -1.07 1.15 5.17
C PRO A 281 -1.79 0.71 3.89
N TRP A 282 -2.04 -0.59 3.74
CA TRP A 282 -2.66 -1.15 2.54
C TRP A 282 -4.16 -0.84 2.43
N ARG A 283 -4.88 -0.84 3.55
CA ARG A 283 -6.32 -0.49 3.56
C ARG A 283 -6.56 0.97 3.20
N SER A 284 -5.69 1.86 3.68
CA SER A 284 -5.81 3.30 3.49
C SER A 284 -4.99 3.83 2.31
N VAL A 285 -4.22 2.96 1.64
CA VAL A 285 -3.31 3.29 0.54
C VAL A 285 -2.39 4.44 0.94
N THR A 286 -1.60 4.16 1.98
CA THR A 286 -0.61 5.05 2.59
C THR A 286 0.57 4.19 3.05
N TRP A 287 1.63 4.83 3.52
CA TRP A 287 2.77 4.17 4.16
C TRP A 287 2.97 4.67 5.59
N PHE A 288 3.89 4.01 6.29
CA PHE A 288 4.42 4.48 7.56
C PHE A 288 5.89 4.85 7.41
N ALA A 289 6.23 6.04 7.87
CA ALA A 289 7.58 6.58 7.93
C ALA A 289 8.03 6.84 9.38
N PRO A 290 9.34 6.89 9.65
CA PRO A 290 9.84 7.43 10.91
C PRO A 290 9.33 8.85 11.15
N GLY A 291 8.90 9.13 12.38
CA GLY A 291 8.32 10.41 12.77
C GLY A 291 6.81 10.52 12.51
N ASP A 292 6.18 9.57 11.81
CA ASP A 292 4.74 9.61 11.63
C ASP A 292 3.99 9.61 12.96
N VAL A 293 2.95 10.43 13.02
CA VAL A 293 2.01 10.48 14.14
C VAL A 293 0.65 9.96 13.66
N VAL A 294 0.19 8.87 14.29
CA VAL A 294 -1.05 8.18 13.91
C VAL A 294 -2.05 8.33 15.05
N LYS A 295 -3.17 9.00 14.78
CA LYS A 295 -4.23 9.24 15.77
C LYS A 295 -5.14 8.03 15.92
N TRP A 296 -5.39 7.62 17.17
CA TRP A 296 -6.39 6.62 17.51
C TRP A 296 -7.78 7.02 17.01
N TYR A 297 -8.48 6.05 16.43
CA TYR A 297 -9.74 6.30 15.72
C TYR A 297 -10.99 6.26 16.63
N HIS A 298 -10.82 5.92 17.91
CA HIS A 298 -11.88 5.93 18.93
C HIS A 298 -11.59 6.96 20.03
N GLU A 299 -12.46 6.99 21.04
CA GLU A 299 -12.28 7.81 22.25
C GLU A 299 -10.95 7.50 22.95
N ALA A 300 -10.26 8.51 23.46
CA ALA A 300 -8.95 8.39 24.10
C ALA A 300 -8.89 7.29 25.18
N ARG A 301 -9.96 7.16 25.99
CA ARG A 301 -10.06 6.16 27.06
C ARG A 301 -10.02 4.71 26.60
N THR A 302 -10.23 4.44 25.31
CA THR A 302 -10.17 3.08 24.75
C THR A 302 -8.81 2.76 24.13
N PHE A 303 -7.84 3.67 24.24
CA PHE A 303 -6.52 3.46 23.66
C PHE A 303 -5.79 2.27 24.32
N PRO A 304 -5.31 1.28 23.54
CA PRO A 304 -4.71 0.05 24.04
C PRO A 304 -3.57 0.22 25.04
N LEU A 305 -2.72 1.24 24.84
CA LEU A 305 -1.52 1.45 25.65
C LEU A 305 -1.77 2.39 26.84
N GLY A 306 -3.04 2.67 27.15
CA GLY A 306 -3.43 3.42 28.34
C GLY A 306 -3.40 2.55 29.61
N ASN A 307 -3.09 3.20 30.74
CA ASN A 307 -3.14 2.60 32.07
C ASN A 307 -4.31 3.12 32.93
N GLY A 308 -5.24 3.88 32.33
CA GLY A 308 -6.40 4.49 33.00
C GLY A 308 -6.14 5.90 33.53
N GLU A 309 -4.88 6.27 33.75
CA GLU A 309 -4.47 7.62 34.14
C GLU A 309 -3.98 8.44 32.94
N SER A 310 -3.47 7.75 31.92
CA SER A 310 -2.91 8.36 30.72
C SER A 310 -3.96 8.75 29.69
N SER A 311 -3.89 9.97 29.15
CA SER A 311 -4.74 10.48 28.08
C SER A 311 -4.12 10.29 26.69
N TRP A 312 -3.66 9.08 26.38
CA TRP A 312 -3.10 8.76 25.06
C TRP A 312 -4.19 8.78 23.99
N GLU A 313 -3.87 9.35 22.83
CA GLU A 313 -4.77 9.51 21.69
C GLU A 313 -4.12 9.05 20.37
N GLY A 314 -2.93 8.46 20.42
CA GLY A 314 -2.22 8.02 19.22
C GLY A 314 -0.84 7.50 19.52
N VAL A 315 -0.08 7.28 18.45
CA VAL A 315 1.31 6.85 18.50
C VAL A 315 2.18 7.74 17.63
N LEU A 316 3.42 7.95 18.07
CA LEU A 316 4.56 8.38 17.26
C LEU A 316 5.34 7.12 16.84
N LEU A 317 5.77 7.06 15.58
CA LEU A 317 6.59 5.99 15.03
C LEU A 317 8.07 6.39 15.06
N LEU A 318 8.91 5.64 15.77
CA LEU A 318 10.36 5.88 15.83
C LEU A 318 11.13 4.76 15.15
N ASP A 319 12.13 5.09 14.35
CA ASP A 319 13.11 4.10 13.87
C ASP A 319 14.24 3.85 14.89
N ASP A 320 14.60 4.87 15.67
CA ASP A 320 15.51 4.77 16.81
C ASP A 320 14.82 5.16 18.14
N PRO A 321 14.45 4.19 18.99
CA PRO A 321 13.84 4.47 20.29
C PRO A 321 14.82 5.11 21.29
N ASN A 322 16.15 5.02 21.11
CA ASN A 322 17.13 5.68 21.98
C ASN A 322 17.10 7.21 21.88
N ARG A 323 16.32 7.77 20.96
CA ARG A 323 16.00 9.20 20.89
C ARG A 323 15.15 9.68 22.08
N LEU A 324 14.59 8.77 22.86
CA LEU A 324 13.83 9.03 24.07
C LEU A 324 14.48 8.34 25.28
N ALA A 325 14.04 8.69 26.50
CA ALA A 325 14.57 8.10 27.71
C ALA A 325 14.23 6.59 27.81
N GLY A 326 15.05 5.83 28.52
CA GLY A 326 14.84 4.40 28.73
C GLY A 326 16.15 3.62 28.78
N PRO A 327 16.07 2.30 28.95
CA PRO A 327 17.23 1.42 28.76
C PRO A 327 17.72 1.45 27.31
N GLU A 328 18.93 0.92 27.07
CA GLU A 328 19.44 0.74 25.72
C GLU A 328 18.50 -0.15 24.92
N ALA A 329 18.08 0.33 23.75
CA ALA A 329 17.14 -0.39 22.92
C ALA A 329 17.79 -1.57 22.20
N PRO A 330 17.05 -2.68 22.01
CA PRO A 330 17.60 -3.84 21.32
C PRO A 330 17.86 -3.52 19.83
N GLY A 331 19.04 -3.95 19.34
CA GLY A 331 19.41 -3.80 17.93
C GLY A 331 18.59 -4.71 17.01
N MET A 332 17.51 -4.19 16.44
CA MET A 332 16.58 -4.97 15.59
C MET A 332 16.97 -5.03 14.11
N THR A 333 18.00 -4.32 13.69
CA THR A 333 18.45 -4.23 12.29
C THR A 333 19.00 -5.55 11.74
N GLY A 334 19.10 -5.66 10.41
CA GLY A 334 19.71 -6.81 9.73
C GLY A 334 18.75 -7.84 9.15
N LEU A 335 17.44 -7.70 9.40
CA LEU A 335 16.43 -8.47 8.67
C LEU A 335 16.30 -7.90 7.26
N THR A 336 16.32 -8.77 6.25
CA THR A 336 16.14 -8.40 4.84
C THR A 336 15.10 -9.30 4.19
N LEU A 337 14.42 -8.80 3.16
CA LEU A 337 13.54 -9.57 2.30
C LEU A 337 13.76 -9.18 0.85
N ASN A 338 14.14 -10.13 0.01
CA ASN A 338 14.46 -9.91 -1.41
C ASN A 338 15.52 -8.81 -1.64
N GLY A 339 16.45 -8.63 -0.71
CA GLY A 339 17.48 -7.59 -0.76
C GLY A 339 17.10 -6.27 -0.09
N ASP A 340 15.81 -6.03 0.17
CA ASP A 340 15.34 -4.83 0.88
C ASP A 340 15.55 -5.00 2.38
N ALA A 341 16.06 -3.96 3.05
CA ALA A 341 16.14 -3.92 4.50
C ALA A 341 14.74 -3.77 5.11
N VAL A 342 14.47 -4.53 6.17
CA VAL A 342 13.25 -4.37 6.96
C VAL A 342 13.50 -3.37 8.09
N ARG A 343 12.78 -2.25 8.06
CA ARG A 343 12.84 -1.23 9.11
C ARG A 343 11.88 -1.57 10.26
N TRP A 344 12.33 -1.38 11.49
CA TRP A 344 11.46 -1.53 12.66
C TRP A 344 11.00 -0.16 13.13
N LEU A 345 9.69 0.06 13.18
CA LEU A 345 9.10 1.28 13.72
C LEU A 345 8.51 1.01 15.10
N TRP A 346 9.07 1.68 16.10
CA TRP A 346 8.69 1.60 17.50
C TRP A 346 7.54 2.54 17.81
N LEU A 347 6.49 1.98 18.43
CA LEU A 347 5.28 2.69 18.80
C LEU A 347 5.47 3.39 20.15
N VAL A 348 5.43 4.72 20.16
CA VAL A 348 5.45 5.53 21.38
C VAL A 348 4.11 6.24 21.55
N PRO A 349 3.33 5.96 22.62
CA PRO A 349 2.08 6.65 22.88
C PRO A 349 2.23 8.18 22.97
N ILE A 350 1.31 8.90 22.35
CA ILE A 350 1.24 10.37 22.39
C ILE A 350 -0.17 10.85 22.74
N THR A 351 -0.26 12.01 23.38
CA THR A 351 -1.52 12.72 23.69
C THR A 351 -2.07 13.43 22.45
N GLY A 352 -3.33 13.90 22.54
CA GLY A 352 -3.92 14.74 21.52
C GLY A 352 -3.20 16.09 21.34
N GLU A 353 -2.60 16.64 22.41
CA GLU A 353 -1.79 17.86 22.31
C GLU A 353 -0.49 17.60 21.56
N GLU A 354 0.23 16.52 21.90
CA GLU A 354 1.47 16.12 21.24
C GLU A 354 1.24 15.81 19.75
N HIS A 355 0.13 15.15 19.40
CA HIS A 355 -0.25 14.96 18.00
C HIS A 355 -0.48 16.29 17.26
N ARG A 356 -1.20 17.24 17.86
CA ARG A 356 -1.40 18.58 17.26
C ARG A 356 -0.08 19.35 17.14
N PHE A 357 0.79 19.23 18.12
CA PHE A 357 2.12 19.82 18.10
C PHE A 357 2.97 19.25 16.96
N ALA A 358 3.03 17.93 16.78
CA ALA A 358 3.74 17.33 15.65
C ALA A 358 3.19 17.76 14.28
N LYS A 359 1.86 17.95 14.16
CA LYS A 359 1.25 18.45 12.92
C LYS A 359 1.57 19.92 12.61
N SER A 360 1.92 20.72 13.62
CA SER A 360 2.27 22.15 13.46
C SER A 360 3.77 22.39 13.36
N GLU A 361 4.55 21.76 14.23
CA GLU A 361 5.99 22.00 14.39
C GLU A 361 6.87 20.88 13.81
N GLY A 362 6.27 19.78 13.36
CA GLY A 362 6.98 18.60 12.86
C GLY A 362 7.32 17.57 13.94
N SER A 363 7.55 16.33 13.50
CA SER A 363 7.83 15.18 14.37
C SER A 363 9.16 15.31 15.12
N ASP A 364 10.21 15.85 14.48
CA ASP A 364 11.49 16.07 15.15
C ASP A 364 11.41 17.07 16.29
N ALA A 365 10.58 18.11 16.16
CA ALA A 365 10.32 19.05 17.25
C ALA A 365 9.60 18.34 18.42
N LEU A 366 8.61 17.47 18.10
CA LEU A 366 7.95 16.66 19.12
C LEU A 366 8.94 15.74 19.82
N ILE A 367 9.80 15.02 19.08
CA ILE A 367 10.78 14.09 19.66
C ILE A 367 11.72 14.80 20.62
N ARG A 368 12.25 15.98 20.24
CA ARG A 368 13.08 16.79 21.15
C ARG A 368 12.33 17.20 22.41
N ARG A 369 11.07 17.63 22.28
CA ARG A 369 10.21 18.01 23.42
C ARG A 369 9.98 16.83 24.36
N LEU A 370 9.65 15.66 23.81
CA LEU A 370 9.43 14.43 24.57
C LEU A 370 10.71 13.99 25.30
N ALA A 371 11.86 14.04 24.63
CA ALA A 371 13.16 13.73 25.24
C ALA A 371 13.48 14.67 26.41
N GLN A 372 13.26 15.97 26.26
CA GLN A 372 13.47 16.97 27.33
C GLN A 372 12.54 16.76 28.53
N GLN A 373 11.34 16.22 28.29
CA GLN A 373 10.38 15.85 29.34
C GLN A 373 10.71 14.51 30.01
N GLY A 374 11.77 13.82 29.58
CA GLY A 374 12.11 12.49 30.09
C GLY A 374 11.12 11.42 29.66
N ARG A 375 10.40 11.62 28.55
CA ARG A 375 9.47 10.61 28.00
C ARG A 375 10.23 9.31 27.75
N SER A 376 9.72 8.21 28.30
CA SER A 376 10.24 6.87 28.04
C SER A 376 9.72 6.31 26.72
N TRP A 377 10.57 5.59 25.97
CA TRP A 377 10.14 4.75 24.83
C TRP A 377 9.56 3.39 25.26
N VAL A 378 9.79 2.98 26.52
CA VAL A 378 9.13 1.82 27.15
C VAL A 378 7.82 2.28 27.78
N VAL A 379 6.72 1.68 27.34
CA VAL A 379 5.35 1.98 27.82
C VAL A 379 5.11 1.33 29.18
N SER A 380 4.54 2.08 30.13
CA SER A 380 4.32 1.62 31.51
C SER A 380 2.91 1.87 32.05
#